data_AF-A0A522QPJ6-F1
#
_entry.id   AF-A0A522QPJ6-F1
#
_cell.length_a   1.000
_cell.length_b   1.000
_cell.length_c   1.000
_cell.angle_alpha   90.00
_cell.angle_beta   90.00
_cell.angle_gamma   90.00
#
_symmetry.space_group_name_H-M   'P 1'
#
loop_
_entity.id
_entity.type
_entity.pdbx_description
1 polymer ?
#
loop_
_entity_poly.entity_id
_entity_poly.type
_entity_poly.pdbx_seq_one_letter_code
_entity_poly.pdbx_strand_id
1 'polypeptide(L)'
;MKVDKLSVSFAPDLGDAVRAAAARHGSGVSRWLAEAAAAKLRNEALAEFLDGWEAEHGGFTAEELAAAAAELAVSPLAVGPAA
;
A
#
# COMPACT_ATOMS: atom_id res chain seq x y z
N MET A 1 -26.08 4.49 -3.31
CA MET A 1 -24.75 5.14 -3.48
C MET A 1 -24.53 5.35 -4.97
N LYS A 2 -24.10 6.55 -5.40
CA LYS A 2 -23.73 6.80 -6.79
C LYS A 2 -22.37 6.17 -7.03
N VAL A 3 -22.27 5.30 -8.03
CA VAL A 3 -21.01 4.64 -8.41
C VAL A 3 -20.43 5.42 -9.59
N ASP A 4 -19.18 5.84 -9.47
CA ASP A 4 -18.41 6.36 -10.60
C ASP A 4 -17.81 5.18 -11.40
N LYS A 5 -18.07 5.13 -12.70
CA LYS A 5 -17.72 3.97 -13.53
C LYS A 5 -16.49 4.29 -14.37
N LEU A 6 -15.42 3.54 -14.12
CA LEU A 6 -14.19 3.60 -14.90
C LEU A 6 -14.14 2.44 -15.91
N SER A 7 -13.74 2.75 -17.14
CA SER A 7 -13.38 1.76 -18.16
C SER A 7 -11.86 1.65 -18.20
N VAL A 8 -11.33 0.45 -17.94
CA VAL A 8 -9.89 0.20 -17.84
C VAL A 8 -9.54 -1.01 -18.70
N SER A 9 -8.52 -0.85 -19.53
CA SER A 9 -7.93 -1.94 -20.32
C SER A 9 -6.72 -2.52 -19.60
N PHE A 10 -6.61 -3.84 -19.60
CA PHE A 10 -5.48 -4.56 -19.01
C PHE A 10 -4.79 -5.40 -20.09
N ALA A 11 -3.51 -5.71 -19.85
CA ALA A 11 -2.89 -6.84 -20.51
C ALA A 11 -3.70 -8.12 -20.20
N PRO A 12 -3.84 -9.07 -21.14
CA PRO A 12 -4.71 -10.22 -20.96
C PRO A 12 -4.41 -11.05 -19.70
N ASP A 13 -3.13 -11.32 -19.46
CA ASP A 13 -2.60 -12.04 -18.30
C ASP A 13 -2.88 -11.32 -16.97
N LEU A 14 -2.74 -9.98 -16.96
CA LEU A 14 -3.07 -9.17 -15.80
C LEU A 14 -4.57 -9.19 -15.49
N GLY A 15 -5.43 -9.15 -16.51
CA GLY A 15 -6.87 -9.27 -16.34
C GLY A 15 -7.28 -10.58 -15.66
N ASP A 16 -6.66 -11.68 -16.05
CA ASP A 16 -6.90 -13.00 -15.45
C ASP A 16 -6.37 -13.07 -14.01
N ALA A 17 -5.18 -12.51 -13.77
CA ALA A 17 -4.62 -12.41 -12.42
C ALA A 17 -5.54 -11.61 -11.47
N VAL A 18 -6.11 -10.48 -11.93
CA VAL A 18 -7.06 -9.67 -11.17
C VAL A 18 -8.32 -10.45 -10.83
N ARG A 19 -8.90 -11.16 -11.80
CA ARG A 19 -10.10 -12.00 -11.57
C ARG A 19 -9.81 -13.11 -10.56
N ALA A 20 -8.68 -13.79 -10.70
CA ALA A 20 -8.25 -14.84 -9.78
C ALA A 20 -8.02 -14.27 -8.36
N ALA A 21 -7.40 -13.09 -8.25
CA ALA A 21 -7.18 -12.44 -6.96
C ALA A 21 -8.50 -12.06 -6.27
N ALA A 22 -9.42 -11.42 -7.01
CA ALA A 22 -10.74 -11.08 -6.49
C ALA A 22 -11.49 -12.32 -5.98
N ALA A 23 -11.46 -13.41 -6.75
CA ALA A 23 -12.05 -14.69 -6.35
C ALA A 23 -11.44 -15.25 -5.06
N ARG A 24 -10.11 -15.23 -4.91
CA ARG A 24 -9.43 -15.67 -3.67
C ARG A 24 -9.83 -14.85 -2.45
N HIS A 25 -10.12 -13.56 -2.64
CA HIS A 25 -10.59 -12.65 -1.59
C HIS A 25 -12.11 -12.73 -1.33
N GLY A 26 -12.85 -13.58 -2.06
CA GLY A 26 -14.31 -13.67 -1.94
C GLY A 26 -15.04 -12.39 -2.35
N SER A 27 -14.42 -11.53 -3.17
CA SER A 27 -14.97 -10.24 -3.58
C SER A 27 -15.11 -10.16 -5.11
N GLY A 28 -16.04 -9.31 -5.58
CA GLY A 28 -16.15 -9.00 -7.00
C GLY A 28 -14.98 -8.13 -7.47
N VAL A 29 -14.61 -8.25 -8.75
CA VAL A 29 -13.47 -7.50 -9.35
C VAL A 29 -13.53 -6.00 -9.06
N SER A 30 -14.71 -5.37 -9.16
CA SER A 30 -14.84 -3.93 -8.88
C SER A 30 -14.55 -3.57 -7.42
N ARG A 31 -14.99 -4.39 -6.46
CA ARG A 31 -14.68 -4.18 -5.03
C ARG A 31 -13.19 -4.38 -4.79
N TRP A 32 -12.63 -5.48 -5.30
CA TRP A 32 -11.21 -5.77 -5.16
C TRP A 32 -10.32 -4.65 -5.73
N LEU A 33 -10.65 -4.15 -6.93
CA LEU A 33 -9.94 -3.03 -7.54
C LEU A 33 -10.09 -1.72 -6.75
N ALA A 34 -11.28 -1.43 -6.23
CA ALA A 34 -11.49 -0.24 -5.41
C ALA A 34 -10.67 -0.28 -4.12
N GLU A 35 -10.61 -1.44 -3.45
CA GLU A 35 -9.79 -1.65 -2.26
C GLU A 35 -8.29 -1.56 -2.57
N ALA A 36 -7.84 -2.15 -3.67
CA ALA A 36 -6.45 -2.07 -4.12
C ALA A 36 -6.05 -0.62 -4.46
N ALA A 37 -6.90 0.12 -5.17
CA ALA A 37 -6.67 1.53 -5.48
C ALA A 37 -6.61 2.38 -4.21
N ALA A 38 -7.55 2.18 -3.27
CA ALA A 38 -7.54 2.88 -2.00
C ALA A 38 -6.31 2.54 -1.13
N ALA A 39 -5.83 1.30 -1.16
CA ALA A 39 -4.60 0.92 -0.48
C ALA A 39 -3.38 1.63 -1.10
N LYS A 40 -3.27 1.65 -2.43
CA LYS A 40 -2.18 2.34 -3.14
C LYS A 40 -2.16 3.83 -2.83
N LEU A 41 -3.29 4.52 -2.94
CA LEU A 41 -3.38 5.96 -2.66
C LEU A 41 -3.06 6.30 -1.20
N ARG A 42 -3.50 5.48 -0.24
CA ARG A 42 -3.15 5.67 1.17
C ARG A 42 -1.65 5.52 1.42
N ASN A 43 -1.00 4.54 0.78
CA ASN A 43 0.43 4.34 0.92
C ASN A 43 1.23 5.49 0.29
N GLU A 44 0.78 6.02 -0.86
CA GLU A 44 1.39 7.20 -1.49
C GLU A 44 1.27 8.44 -0.60
N ALA A 45 0.07 8.70 -0.07
CA ALA A 45 -0.14 9.82 0.85
C ALA A 45 0.65 9.67 2.15
N LEU A 46 0.80 8.44 2.66
CA LEU A 46 1.63 8.16 3.83
C LEU A 46 3.11 8.45 3.54
N ALA A 47 3.62 8.02 2.39
CA ALA A 47 5.00 8.28 2.00
C ALA A 47 5.28 9.79 1.93
N GLU A 48 4.43 10.56 1.24
CA GLU A 48 4.54 12.02 1.15
C GLU A 48 4.51 12.68 2.53
N PHE A 49 3.63 12.21 3.42
CA PHE A 49 3.56 12.72 4.78
C PHE A 49 4.84 12.45 5.57
N LEU A 50 5.40 11.24 5.46
CA LEU A 50 6.64 10.87 6.12
C LEU A 50 7.81 11.70 5.59
N ASP A 51 7.92 11.91 4.28
CA ASP A 51 8.96 12.75 3.68
C ASP A 51 8.94 14.18 4.26
N GLY A 52 7.76 14.77 4.41
CA GLY A 52 7.59 16.08 5.03
C GLY A 52 7.98 16.09 6.51
N TRP A 53 7.59 15.06 7.26
CA TRP A 53 7.92 14.93 8.67
C TRP A 53 9.42 14.76 8.90
N GLU A 54 10.09 13.91 8.11
CA GLU A 54 11.53 13.65 8.20
C GLU A 54 12.36 14.87 7.79
N ALA A 55 11.86 15.70 6.87
CA ALA A 55 12.50 16.97 6.53
C ALA A 55 12.56 17.94 7.72
N GLU A 56 11.56 17.88 8.61
CA GLU A 56 11.48 18.74 9.81
C GLU A 56 12.21 18.15 11.03
N HIS A 57 12.20 16.82 11.19
CA HIS A 57 12.63 16.15 12.42
C HIS A 57 13.89 15.27 12.25
N GLY A 58 14.32 15.03 11.01
CA GLY A 58 15.28 14.00 10.66
C GLY A 58 14.62 12.63 10.46
N GLY A 59 15.28 11.76 9.71
CA GLY A 59 14.80 10.39 9.46
C GLY A 59 14.81 9.52 10.72
N PHE A 60 13.94 8.51 10.75
CA PHE A 60 13.91 7.54 11.85
C PHE A 60 15.21 6.74 11.92
N THR A 61 15.79 6.67 13.12
CA THR A 61 16.97 5.84 13.37
C THR A 61 16.62 4.35 13.36
N ALA A 62 17.63 3.50 13.13
CA ALA A 62 17.44 2.05 13.16
C ALA A 62 16.99 1.56 14.55
N GLU A 63 17.48 2.20 15.61
CA GLU A 63 17.11 1.91 16.99
C GLU A 63 15.65 2.24 17.27
N GLU A 64 15.16 3.39 16.80
CA GLU A 64 13.75 3.78 16.93
C GLU A 64 12.82 2.83 16.17
N LEU A 65 13.18 2.46 14.94
CA LEU A 65 12.41 1.51 14.15
C LEU A 65 12.39 0.11 14.79
N ALA A 66 13.52 -0.34 15.35
CA ALA A 66 13.60 -1.60 16.06
C ALA A 66 12.74 -1.61 17.34
N ALA A 67 12.77 -0.51 18.11
CA ALA A 67 11.93 -0.35 19.30
C ALA A 67 10.44 -0.37 18.95
N ALA A 68 10.03 0.39 17.92
CA ALA A 68 8.65 0.42 17.45
C ALA A 68 8.19 -0.95 16.93
N ALA A 69 9.04 -1.66 16.17
CA ALA A 69 8.74 -3.00 15.68
C ALA A 69 8.52 -4.00 16.82
N ALA A 70 9.34 -3.93 17.87
CA ALA A 70 9.20 -4.75 19.07
C ALA A 70 7.89 -4.47 19.81
N GLU A 71 7.49 -3.20 19.94
CA GLU A 71 6.24 -2.80 20.58
C GLU A 71 5.01 -3.27 19.80
N LEU A 72 5.04 -3.13 18.47
CA LEU A 72 3.94 -3.50 17.58
C LEU A 72 3.90 -5.00 17.25
N ALA A 73 4.87 -5.78 17.74
CA ALA A 73 5.04 -7.20 17.43
C ALA A 73 5.08 -7.48 15.90
N VAL A 74 5.71 -6.57 15.15
CA VAL A 74 5.94 -6.71 13.71
C VAL A 74 7.43 -6.88 13.43
N SER A 75 7.79 -7.59 12.37
CA SER A 75 9.19 -7.63 11.95
C SER A 75 9.58 -6.24 11.43
N PRO A 76 10.71 -5.65 11.87
CA PRO A 76 11.22 -4.46 11.21
C PRO A 76 11.44 -4.84 9.75
N LEU A 77 10.81 -4.08 8.83
CA LEU A 77 11.09 -4.21 7.41
C LEU A 77 12.58 -3.95 7.23
N ALA A 78 13.26 -4.76 6.41
CA ALA A 78 14.63 -4.46 6.02
C ALA A 78 14.62 -3.15 5.22
N VAL A 79 14.75 -2.02 5.92
CA VAL A 79 14.95 -0.71 5.31
C VAL A 79 16.36 -0.75 4.72
N GLY A 80 16.45 -1.04 3.42
CA GLY A 80 17.69 -0.85 2.67
C GLY A 80 18.09 0.63 2.73
N PRO A 81 19.39 0.96 2.69
CA PRO A 81 19.84 2.32 2.88
C PRO A 81 19.25 3.22 1.79
N ALA A 82 18.64 4.33 2.22
CA ALA A 82 18.32 5.45 1.34
C ALA A 82 19.63 5.93 0.70
N ALA A 83 19.68 5.88 -0.63
CA ALA A 83 20.82 6.33 -1.45
C ALA A 83 20.55 7.73 -2.01
#